data_AF-A0A4Q5PBQ5-F1
#
_entry.id   AF-A0A4Q5PBQ5-F1
#
_cell.length_a   1.000
_cell.length_b   1.000
_cell.length_c   1.000
_cell.angle_alpha   90.00
_cell.angle_beta   90.00
_cell.angle_gamma   90.00
#
_symmetry.space_group_name_H-M   'P 1'
#
loop_
_entity.id
_entity.type
_entity.pdbx_description
1 polymer ?
#
loop_
_entity_poly.entity_id
_entity_poly.type
_entity_poly.pdbx_seq_one_letter_code
_entity_poly.pdbx_strand_id
1 'polypeptide(L)'
;MQPTLPAHLPSSTGFFMTLELDKRQPELIDALLSLAGIALTCNLEALALPMLDAVRKFRPDSPRLDSFDGWFCLRRGDMTGAVRHLSKAVENLPDEAGSTRALLATVLCAQGDAAWQTHAEIVIAKNEDPGSVYLMKAMRGDVDVSPTAVADTEQTPAALTLAATPENVAPVAPEQAIPAADNARSGRFLKG
;
A
#
# COMPACT_ATOMS: atom_id res chain seq x y z
N MET A 1 -36.98 22.76 50.36
CA MET A 1 -37.45 22.19 49.08
C MET A 1 -36.40 22.49 48.02
N GLN A 2 -35.59 21.51 47.67
CA GLN A 2 -34.68 21.56 46.51
C GLN A 2 -35.11 20.44 45.56
N PRO A 3 -35.33 20.72 44.26
CA PRO A 3 -35.69 19.67 43.31
C PRO A 3 -34.44 19.02 42.69
N THR A 4 -34.41 17.69 42.84
CA THR A 4 -34.15 16.67 41.80
C THR A 4 -32.99 16.84 40.80
N LEU A 5 -32.01 15.94 40.90
CA LEU A 5 -31.12 15.47 39.82
C LEU A 5 -31.92 14.78 38.70
N PRO A 6 -31.41 14.70 37.45
CA PRO A 6 -30.76 13.44 37.07
C PRO A 6 -29.54 13.52 36.15
N ALA A 7 -28.80 12.42 36.20
CA ALA A 7 -27.67 11.97 35.42
C ALA A 7 -27.68 12.31 33.92
N HIS A 8 -26.56 12.85 33.44
CA HIS A 8 -26.21 12.86 32.03
C HIS A 8 -25.69 11.46 31.67
N LEU A 9 -26.47 10.73 30.87
CA LEU A 9 -25.99 9.56 30.15
C LEU A 9 -25.08 10.03 29.00
N PRO A 10 -23.98 9.34 28.68
CA PRO A 10 -23.21 9.63 27.49
C PRO A 10 -24.03 9.31 26.22
N SER A 11 -23.98 10.22 25.26
CA SER A 11 -24.64 10.18 23.95
C SER A 11 -24.40 8.85 23.21
N SER A 12 -25.39 7.95 23.29
CA SER A 12 -25.47 6.70 22.52
C SER A 12 -26.08 6.94 21.13
N THR A 13 -25.49 7.84 20.34
CA THR A 13 -25.91 8.07 18.93
C THR A 13 -24.81 7.65 17.94
N GLY A 14 -23.55 7.53 18.39
CA GLY A 14 -22.46 7.03 17.54
C GLY A 14 -22.54 5.54 17.23
N PHE A 15 -23.10 4.74 18.14
CA PHE A 15 -23.11 3.27 18.03
C PHE A 15 -24.08 2.73 16.96
N PHE A 16 -25.21 3.43 16.73
CA PHE A 16 -26.20 3.02 15.74
C PHE A 16 -25.78 3.33 14.29
N MET A 17 -24.97 4.37 14.07
CA MET A 17 -24.50 4.71 12.73
C MET A 17 -23.33 3.83 12.27
N THR A 18 -22.50 3.35 13.21
CA THR A 18 -21.44 2.38 12.91
C THR A 18 -21.96 0.99 12.55
N LEU A 19 -23.11 0.59 13.09
CA LEU A 19 -23.68 -0.75 12.85
C LEU A 19 -24.34 -0.91 11.47
N GLU A 20 -24.85 0.18 10.87
CA GLU A 20 -25.49 0.10 9.55
C GLU A 20 -24.54 0.22 8.36
N LEU A 21 -23.32 0.69 8.58
CA LEU A 21 -22.28 0.65 7.54
C LEU A 21 -21.74 -0.77 7.32
N ASP A 22 -21.62 -1.57 8.38
CA ASP A 22 -21.06 -2.93 8.33
C ASP A 22 -21.89 -3.89 7.44
N LYS A 23 -23.22 -3.73 7.43
CA LYS A 23 -24.10 -4.55 6.60
C LYS A 23 -24.23 -4.06 5.15
N ARG A 24 -23.97 -2.77 4.89
CA ARG A 24 -24.26 -2.15 3.58
C ARG A 24 -23.05 -1.96 2.69
N GLN A 25 -21.82 -1.90 3.20
CA GLN A 25 -20.65 -1.55 2.38
C GLN A 25 -19.40 -2.39 2.73
N PRO A 26 -19.42 -3.73 2.53
CA PRO A 26 -18.20 -4.55 2.62
C PRO A 26 -17.10 -4.02 1.69
N GLU A 27 -17.50 -3.51 0.52
CA GLU A 27 -16.61 -2.89 -0.46
C GLU A 27 -15.82 -1.69 0.08
N LEU A 28 -16.41 -0.90 0.99
CA LEU A 28 -15.71 0.23 1.60
C LEU A 28 -14.60 -0.26 2.56
N ILE A 29 -14.87 -1.34 3.29
CA ILE A 29 -13.89 -1.93 4.23
C ILE A 29 -12.73 -2.54 3.43
N ASP A 30 -13.03 -3.25 2.35
CA ASP A 30 -12.02 -3.84 1.47
C ASP A 30 -11.21 -2.75 0.74
N ALA A 31 -11.85 -1.65 0.33
CA ALA A 31 -11.17 -0.48 -0.24
C ALA A 31 -10.25 0.20 0.78
N LEU A 32 -10.69 0.36 2.04
CA LEU A 32 -9.86 0.91 3.11
C LEU A 32 -8.65 0.02 3.42
N LEU A 33 -8.84 -1.31 3.48
CA LEU A 33 -7.76 -2.27 3.68
C LEU A 33 -6.77 -2.27 2.50
N SER A 34 -7.27 -2.15 1.27
CA SER A 34 -6.45 -2.06 0.07
C SER A 34 -5.64 -0.75 0.05
N LEU A 35 -6.28 0.38 0.36
CA LEU A 35 -5.62 1.68 0.44
C LEU A 35 -4.59 1.72 1.57
N ALA A 36 -4.87 1.12 2.72
CA ALA A 36 -3.91 0.97 3.79
C ALA A 36 -2.69 0.16 3.33
N GLY A 37 -2.91 -0.94 2.61
CA GLY A 37 -1.82 -1.73 1.99
C GLY A 37 -0.94 -0.89 1.07
N ILE A 38 -1.53 -0.11 0.17
CA ILE A 38 -0.80 0.80 -0.74
C ILE A 38 -0.05 1.88 0.06
N ALA A 39 -0.68 2.46 1.08
CA ALA A 39 -0.02 3.45 1.93
C ALA A 39 1.22 2.85 2.61
N LEU A 40 1.17 1.59 3.06
CA LEU A 40 2.31 0.90 3.66
C LEU A 40 3.44 0.61 2.65
N THR A 41 3.13 0.26 1.40
CA THR A 41 4.17 0.08 0.37
C THR A 41 4.84 1.40 0.00
N CYS A 42 4.14 2.53 0.09
CA CYS A 42 4.70 3.87 -0.02
C CYS A 42 5.36 4.38 1.26
N ASN A 43 5.46 3.57 2.32
CA ASN A 43 6.00 3.93 3.64
C ASN A 43 5.25 5.11 4.32
N LEU A 44 3.96 5.28 4.02
CA LEU A 44 3.07 6.29 4.58
C LEU A 44 2.27 5.75 5.78
N GLU A 45 2.97 5.31 6.82
CA GLU A 45 2.37 4.69 8.01
C GLU A 45 1.35 5.60 8.72
N ALA A 46 1.63 6.91 8.75
CA ALA A 46 0.73 7.91 9.36
C ALA A 46 -0.65 7.97 8.69
N LEU A 47 -0.75 7.58 7.41
CA LEU A 47 -2.02 7.47 6.70
C LEU A 47 -2.64 6.08 6.86
N ALA A 48 -1.84 5.02 6.94
CA ALA A 48 -2.34 3.64 7.07
C ALA A 48 -2.95 3.36 8.46
N LEU A 49 -2.32 3.84 9.54
CA LEU A 49 -2.79 3.60 10.91
C LEU A 49 -4.24 4.03 11.16
N PRO A 50 -4.67 5.27 10.84
CA PRO A 50 -6.06 5.67 11.06
C PRO A 50 -7.05 4.89 10.19
N MET A 51 -6.64 4.44 9.00
CA MET A 51 -7.48 3.57 8.14
C MET A 51 -7.67 2.20 8.78
N LEU A 52 -6.60 1.58 9.28
CA LEU A 52 -6.66 0.29 9.95
C LEU A 52 -7.42 0.36 11.28
N ASP A 53 -7.29 1.45 12.03
CA ASP A 53 -8.07 1.69 13.24
C ASP A 53 -9.56 1.88 12.95
N ALA A 54 -9.91 2.52 11.82
CA ALA A 54 -11.29 2.58 11.37
C ALA A 54 -11.80 1.17 11.04
N VAL A 55 -11.04 0.38 10.27
CA VAL A 55 -11.42 -1.00 9.92
C VAL A 55 -11.56 -1.87 11.17
N ARG A 56 -10.70 -1.73 12.17
CA ARG A 56 -10.79 -2.47 13.45
C ARG A 56 -12.09 -2.20 14.21
N LYS A 57 -12.67 -1.00 14.08
CA LYS A 57 -13.98 -0.67 14.67
C LYS A 57 -15.14 -1.31 13.93
N PHE A 58 -15.01 -1.52 12.62
CA PHE A 58 -16.05 -2.15 11.81
C PHE A 58 -15.95 -3.67 11.82
N ARG A 59 -14.74 -4.22 11.66
CA ARG A 59 -14.44 -5.65 11.64
C ARG A 59 -13.21 -5.95 12.48
N PRO A 60 -13.38 -6.14 13.80
CA PRO A 60 -12.26 -6.46 14.69
C PRO A 60 -11.62 -7.82 14.37
N ASP A 61 -12.38 -8.76 13.80
CA ASP A 61 -11.93 -10.14 13.54
C ASP A 61 -11.49 -10.37 12.08
N SER A 62 -11.09 -9.32 11.37
CA SER A 62 -10.61 -9.47 9.99
C SER A 62 -9.20 -10.08 9.96
N PRO A 63 -8.97 -11.22 9.29
CA PRO A 63 -7.64 -11.82 9.22
C PRO A 63 -6.65 -10.96 8.41
N ARG A 64 -7.15 -10.05 7.56
CA ARG A 64 -6.33 -9.08 6.85
C ARG A 64 -5.79 -7.99 7.80
N LEU A 65 -6.49 -7.69 8.89
CA LEU A 65 -5.95 -6.84 9.97
C LEU A 65 -4.82 -7.55 10.71
N ASP A 66 -4.97 -8.85 10.99
CA ASP A 66 -3.90 -9.65 11.62
C ASP A 66 -2.62 -9.63 10.76
N SER A 67 -2.73 -9.65 9.42
CA SER A 67 -1.56 -9.47 8.51
C SER A 67 -0.85 -8.14 8.74
N PHE A 68 -1.61 -7.04 8.84
CA PHE A 68 -1.04 -5.70 9.04
C PHE A 68 -0.42 -5.55 10.45
N ASP A 69 -1.08 -6.07 11.48
CA ASP A 69 -0.54 -6.08 12.84
C ASP A 69 0.76 -6.89 12.91
N GLY A 70 0.84 -8.02 12.19
CA GLY A 70 2.07 -8.78 12.02
C GLY A 70 3.19 -8.00 11.32
N TRP A 71 2.86 -7.24 10.27
CA TRP A 71 3.81 -6.35 9.59
C TRP A 71 4.31 -5.22 10.50
N PHE A 72 3.43 -4.61 11.31
CA PHE A 72 3.86 -3.60 12.29
C PHE A 72 4.75 -4.20 13.39
N CYS A 73 4.47 -5.43 13.84
CA CYS A 73 5.35 -6.13 14.78
C CYS A 73 6.75 -6.31 14.19
N LEU A 74 6.85 -6.70 12.91
CA LEU A 74 8.13 -6.80 12.21
C LEU A 74 8.89 -5.47 12.19
N ARG A 75 8.19 -4.37 11.86
CA ARG A 75 8.78 -3.02 11.84
C ARG A 75 9.29 -2.58 13.22
N ARG A 76 8.65 -3.04 14.28
CA ARG A 76 9.05 -2.78 15.68
C ARG A 76 10.14 -3.72 16.19
N GLY A 77 10.52 -4.74 15.40
CA GLY A 77 11.48 -5.78 15.81
C GLY A 77 10.88 -6.86 16.72
N ASP A 78 9.56 -6.87 16.91
CA ASP A 78 8.87 -7.93 17.66
C ASP A 78 8.61 -9.14 16.75
N MET A 79 9.65 -9.99 16.62
CA MET A 79 9.59 -11.19 15.79
C MET A 79 8.60 -12.22 16.31
N THR A 80 8.41 -12.33 17.63
CA THR A 80 7.47 -13.28 18.24
C THR A 80 6.02 -12.85 18.04
N GLY A 81 5.73 -11.56 18.24
CA GLY A 81 4.43 -10.97 17.93
C GLY A 81 4.10 -11.10 16.44
N ALA A 82 5.08 -10.85 15.56
CA ALA A 82 4.91 -11.00 14.13
C ALA A 82 4.48 -12.42 13.73
N VAL A 83 5.18 -13.46 14.21
CA VAL A 83 4.80 -14.85 13.92
C VAL A 83 3.38 -15.14 14.38
N ARG A 84 3.00 -14.72 15.60
CA ARG A 84 1.64 -14.96 16.13
C ARG A 84 0.56 -14.36 15.24
N HIS A 85 0.71 -13.08 14.87
CA HIS A 85 -0.28 -12.37 14.06
C HIS A 85 -0.31 -12.87 12.61
N LEU A 86 0.86 -13.10 12.00
CA LEU A 86 0.95 -13.59 10.61
C LEU A 86 0.46 -15.03 10.48
N SER A 87 0.76 -15.93 11.43
CA SER A 87 0.25 -17.30 11.41
C SER A 87 -1.28 -17.33 11.48
N LYS A 88 -1.87 -16.54 12.39
CA LYS A 88 -3.34 -16.41 12.49
C LYS A 88 -3.95 -15.87 11.20
N ALA A 89 -3.30 -14.89 10.57
CA ALA A 89 -3.77 -14.35 9.29
C ALA A 89 -3.72 -15.40 8.17
N VAL A 90 -2.64 -16.17 8.07
CA VAL A 90 -2.44 -17.22 7.06
C VAL A 90 -3.42 -18.38 7.21
N GLU A 91 -3.76 -18.77 8.45
CA GLU A 91 -4.77 -19.80 8.73
C GLU A 91 -6.17 -19.39 8.27
N ASN A 92 -6.49 -18.10 8.40
CA ASN A 92 -7.81 -17.56 8.07
C ASN A 92 -7.92 -16.98 6.65
N LEU A 93 -6.79 -16.82 5.93
CA LEU A 93 -6.72 -16.36 4.53
C LEU A 93 -5.95 -17.36 3.65
N PRO A 94 -6.47 -18.56 3.39
CA PRO A 94 -5.72 -19.56 2.62
C PRO A 94 -5.40 -19.11 1.18
N ASP A 95 -6.27 -18.34 0.53
CA ASP A 95 -6.21 -18.00 -0.91
C ASP A 95 -5.71 -16.60 -1.27
N GLU A 96 -5.68 -15.65 -0.33
CA GLU A 96 -5.16 -14.30 -0.60
C GLU A 96 -3.89 -13.98 0.21
N ALA A 97 -3.36 -14.94 0.96
CA ALA A 97 -2.23 -14.73 1.86
C ALA A 97 -0.86 -14.92 1.20
N GLY A 98 -0.70 -14.88 -0.11
CA GLY A 98 0.62 -15.00 -0.76
C GLY A 98 1.70 -14.11 -0.13
N SER A 99 1.40 -12.80 0.01
CA SER A 99 2.29 -11.81 0.63
C SER A 99 2.43 -11.99 2.15
N THR A 100 1.35 -12.33 2.85
CA THR A 100 1.38 -12.55 4.31
C THR A 100 2.18 -13.81 4.66
N ARG A 101 2.06 -14.87 3.87
CA ARG A 101 2.79 -16.14 4.01
C ARG A 101 4.26 -15.97 3.65
N ALA A 102 4.58 -15.12 2.66
CA ALA A 102 5.95 -14.71 2.37
C ALA A 102 6.59 -13.93 3.52
N LEU A 103 5.85 -13.01 4.14
CA LEU A 103 6.31 -12.31 5.35
C LEU A 103 6.57 -13.31 6.48
N LEU A 104 5.63 -14.21 6.77
CA LEU A 104 5.78 -15.26 7.79
C LEU A 104 7.03 -16.11 7.54
N ALA A 105 7.23 -16.58 6.30
CA ALA A 105 8.43 -17.34 5.93
C ALA A 105 9.71 -16.53 6.17
N THR A 106 9.72 -15.25 5.83
CA THR A 106 10.88 -14.37 6.09
C THR A 106 11.18 -14.26 7.58
N VAL A 107 10.14 -14.11 8.42
CA VAL A 107 10.32 -14.04 9.88
C VAL A 107 10.87 -15.36 10.44
N LEU A 108 10.31 -16.50 10.00
CA LEU A 108 10.75 -17.82 10.43
C LEU A 108 12.19 -18.11 9.99
N CYS A 109 12.56 -17.69 8.78
CA CYS A 109 13.93 -17.77 8.28
C CYS A 109 14.89 -16.95 9.16
N ALA A 110 14.50 -15.73 9.54
CA ALA A 110 15.30 -14.89 10.44
C ALA A 110 15.45 -15.48 11.85
N GLN A 111 14.46 -16.26 12.31
CA GLN A 111 14.53 -17.00 13.58
C GLN A 111 15.30 -18.33 13.48
N GLY A 112 15.65 -18.78 12.26
CA GLY A 112 16.33 -20.05 12.01
C GLY A 112 15.39 -21.27 12.02
N ASP A 113 14.08 -21.08 11.93
CA ASP A 113 13.09 -22.17 11.92
C ASP A 113 12.88 -22.71 10.50
N ALA A 114 13.22 -23.98 10.28
CA ALA A 114 13.09 -24.65 8.98
C ALA A 114 11.67 -24.68 8.41
N ALA A 115 10.63 -24.42 9.22
CA ALA A 115 9.25 -24.28 8.74
C ALA A 115 9.10 -23.19 7.65
N TRP A 116 10.03 -22.23 7.58
CA TRP A 116 10.02 -21.22 6.52
C TRP A 116 10.05 -21.81 5.10
N GLN A 117 10.72 -22.95 4.91
CA GLN A 117 10.84 -23.60 3.59
C GLN A 117 9.49 -24.12 3.09
N THR A 118 8.70 -24.74 3.97
CA THR A 118 7.36 -25.22 3.64
C THR A 118 6.45 -24.06 3.23
N HIS A 119 6.51 -22.95 3.96
CA HIS A 119 5.75 -21.75 3.59
C HIS A 119 6.22 -21.14 2.27
N ALA A 120 7.53 -21.14 2.00
CA ALA A 120 8.11 -20.66 0.75
C ALA A 120 7.66 -21.50 -0.46
N GLU A 121 7.65 -22.83 -0.33
CA GLU A 121 7.16 -23.73 -1.38
C GLU A 121 5.69 -23.48 -1.71
N ILE A 122 4.84 -23.30 -0.70
CA ILE A 122 3.42 -23.00 -0.90
C ILE A 122 3.24 -21.69 -1.69
N VAL A 123 3.99 -20.64 -1.34
CA VAL A 123 3.95 -19.36 -2.05
C VAL A 123 4.41 -19.50 -3.50
N ILE A 124 5.50 -20.24 -3.75
CA ILE A 124 6.02 -20.49 -5.10
C ILE A 124 5.02 -21.32 -5.93
N ALA A 125 4.41 -22.34 -5.33
CA ALA A 125 3.47 -23.23 -6.00
C ALA A 125 2.16 -22.52 -6.36
N LYS A 126 1.64 -21.67 -5.47
CA LYS A 126 0.41 -20.89 -5.72
C LYS A 126 0.63 -19.77 -6.74
N ASN A 127 1.82 -19.17 -6.76
CA ASN A 127 2.20 -18.11 -7.69
C ASN A 127 1.19 -16.94 -7.75
N GLU A 128 0.61 -16.59 -6.60
CA GLU A 128 -0.39 -15.52 -6.46
C GLU A 128 0.22 -14.11 -6.57
N ASP A 129 1.42 -13.92 -6.03
CA ASP A 129 2.14 -12.65 -6.05
C ASP A 129 3.58 -12.83 -6.58
N PRO A 130 3.92 -12.27 -7.76
CA PRO A 130 5.24 -12.42 -8.37
C PRO A 130 6.38 -11.93 -7.47
N GLY A 131 6.17 -10.86 -6.71
CA GLY A 131 7.17 -10.32 -5.78
C GLY A 131 7.49 -11.30 -4.63
N SER A 132 6.44 -11.87 -4.03
CA SER A 132 6.56 -12.89 -2.99
C SER A 132 7.25 -14.15 -3.50
N VAL A 133 6.92 -14.61 -4.71
CA VAL A 133 7.57 -15.78 -5.34
C VAL A 133 9.04 -15.51 -5.60
N TYR A 134 9.40 -14.33 -6.12
CA TYR A 134 10.78 -13.93 -6.33
C TYR A 134 11.55 -13.93 -5.01
N LEU A 135 11.00 -13.30 -3.96
CA LEU A 135 11.60 -13.27 -2.64
C LEU A 135 11.85 -14.69 -2.09
N MET A 136 10.87 -15.59 -2.19
CA MET A 136 11.01 -16.96 -1.71
C MET A 136 12.11 -17.72 -2.44
N LYS A 137 12.20 -17.59 -3.77
CA LYS A 137 13.28 -18.22 -4.55
C LYS A 137 14.64 -17.61 -4.23
N ALA A 138 14.72 -16.29 -4.04
CA ALA A 138 15.95 -15.61 -3.63
C ALA A 138 16.44 -16.08 -2.25
N MET A 139 15.54 -16.22 -1.27
CA MET A 139 15.89 -16.74 0.06
C MET A 139 16.38 -18.20 0.03
N ARG A 140 15.90 -19.00 -0.94
CA ARG A 140 16.39 -20.37 -1.16
C ARG A 140 17.73 -20.46 -1.90
N GLY A 141 18.19 -19.36 -2.49
CA GLY A 141 19.37 -19.34 -3.36
C GLY A 141 19.10 -19.86 -4.77
N ASP A 142 17.83 -19.98 -5.17
CA ASP A 142 17.42 -20.50 -6.49
C ASP A 142 17.46 -19.41 -7.58
N VAL A 143 17.78 -18.16 -7.22
CA VAL A 143 17.90 -17.02 -8.14
C VAL A 143 19.30 -16.45 -8.01
N ASP A 144 19.97 -16.25 -9.14
CA ASP A 144 21.18 -15.43 -9.21
C ASP A 144 20.76 -13.96 -9.01
N VAL A 145 20.86 -13.46 -7.78
CA VAL A 145 20.47 -12.10 -7.41
C VAL A 145 21.56 -11.12 -7.88
N SER A 146 21.69 -10.96 -9.19
CA SER A 146 22.37 -9.79 -9.75
C SER A 146 21.45 -8.57 -9.60
N PRO A 147 21.91 -7.43 -9.06
CA PRO A 147 21.06 -6.29 -8.65
C PRO A 147 20.54 -5.43 -9.82
N THR A 148 20.35 -6.01 -11.00
CA THR A 148 19.91 -5.30 -12.21
C THR A 148 18.70 -5.98 -12.82
N ALA A 149 17.53 -5.77 -12.23
CA ALA A 149 16.24 -5.98 -12.89
C ALA A 149 15.10 -5.25 -12.13
N VAL A 150 15.31 -3.97 -11.83
CA VAL A 150 14.20 -3.00 -11.66
C VAL A 150 14.38 -1.87 -12.67
N ALA A 151 14.50 -2.26 -13.93
CA ALA A 151 14.29 -1.40 -15.08
C ALA A 151 13.62 -2.27 -16.14
N ASP A 152 12.67 -1.69 -16.86
CA ASP A 152 11.88 -2.28 -17.94
C ASP A 152 10.66 -3.09 -17.52
N THR A 153 9.60 -2.36 -17.18
CA THR A 153 8.26 -2.71 -17.66
C THR A 153 7.66 -1.50 -18.36
N GLU A 154 8.26 -1.10 -19.48
CA GLU A 154 7.49 -0.48 -20.57
C GLU A 154 6.61 -1.58 -21.17
N GLN A 155 5.40 -1.74 -20.61
CA GLN A 155 4.33 -2.46 -21.29
C GLN A 155 3.55 -1.47 -22.16
N THR A 156 3.99 -1.36 -23.40
CA THR A 156 3.15 -0.98 -24.54
C THR A 156 2.07 -2.05 -24.73
N PRO A 157 0.77 -1.72 -24.79
CA PRO A 157 -0.18 -2.55 -25.50
C PRO A 157 -0.37 -2.03 -26.91
N ALA A 158 -0.16 -2.93 -27.86
CA ALA A 158 -0.32 -2.72 -29.28
C ALA A 158 -1.79 -2.44 -29.67
N ALA A 159 -1.93 -1.46 -30.57
CA ALA A 159 -2.82 -1.41 -31.74
C ALA A 159 -4.29 -1.84 -31.62
N LEU A 160 -5.18 -0.83 -31.73
CA LEU A 160 -6.55 -0.97 -32.25
C LEU A 160 -6.66 -0.17 -33.57
N THR A 161 -6.62 -0.93 -34.67
CA THR A 161 -7.43 -0.85 -35.91
C THR A 161 -7.67 0.51 -36.61
N LEU A 162 -6.95 0.69 -37.73
CA LEU A 162 -7.43 0.87 -39.12
C LEU A 162 -8.60 1.85 -39.42
N ALA A 163 -8.29 2.99 -40.05
CA ALA A 163 -8.90 3.44 -41.33
C ALA A 163 -8.25 4.74 -41.81
N ALA A 164 -7.83 4.74 -43.08
CA ALA A 164 -7.23 5.86 -43.77
C ALA A 164 -8.28 6.83 -44.34
N THR A 165 -7.99 8.13 -44.29
CA THR A 165 -8.22 9.09 -45.39
C THR A 165 -7.19 10.22 -45.29
N PRO A 166 -6.53 10.63 -46.39
CA PRO A 166 -5.54 11.71 -46.39
C PRO A 166 -6.17 13.02 -46.87
N GLU A 167 -5.99 14.13 -46.16
CA GLU A 167 -5.79 15.45 -46.81
C GLU A 167 -5.46 16.56 -45.80
N ASN A 168 -4.40 17.31 -46.13
CA ASN A 168 -4.28 18.75 -45.96
C ASN A 168 -3.87 19.31 -44.57
N VAL A 169 -2.63 19.78 -44.45
CA VAL A 169 -2.25 21.22 -44.42
C VAL A 169 -0.74 21.36 -44.07
N ALA A 170 -0.12 22.34 -44.73
CA ALA A 170 1.30 22.69 -44.92
C ALA A 170 2.22 22.86 -43.68
N PRO A 171 3.57 22.88 -43.88
CA PRO A 171 4.57 23.03 -42.81
C PRO A 171 4.86 24.50 -42.45
N VAL A 172 5.02 24.80 -41.15
CA VAL A 172 5.54 26.08 -40.63
C VAL A 172 6.89 25.84 -39.94
N ALA A 173 7.84 26.70 -40.33
CA ALA A 173 9.27 26.73 -40.01
C ALA A 173 9.59 27.09 -38.53
N PRO A 174 10.85 26.92 -38.08
CA PRO A 174 11.22 27.05 -36.66
C PRO A 174 11.46 28.50 -36.21
N GLU A 175 11.01 28.79 -34.98
CA GLU A 175 11.04 30.08 -34.29
C GLU A 175 12.43 30.42 -33.72
N GLN A 176 12.85 31.67 -33.91
CA GLN A 176 14.20 32.17 -33.61
C GLN A 176 14.33 32.80 -32.21
N ALA A 177 15.52 32.55 -31.63
CA ALA A 177 16.37 33.36 -30.76
C ALA A 177 15.80 34.63 -30.07
N ILE A 178 15.87 34.61 -28.74
CA ILE A 178 15.63 35.71 -27.80
C ILE A 178 16.89 36.61 -27.72
N PRO A 179 16.81 37.95 -27.86
CA PRO A 179 17.94 38.84 -27.62
C PRO A 179 18.02 39.34 -26.16
N ALA A 180 19.26 39.50 -25.69
CA ALA A 180 19.63 40.02 -24.37
C ALA A 180 19.36 41.53 -24.23
N ALA A 181 18.73 41.93 -23.12
CA ALA A 181 18.47 43.32 -22.78
C ALA A 181 19.62 43.91 -21.94
N ASP A 182 20.23 44.94 -22.52
CA ASP A 182 21.22 45.86 -21.99
C ASP A 182 20.60 46.76 -20.90
N ASN A 183 21.21 46.83 -19.72
CA ASN A 183 20.74 47.65 -18.60
C ASN A 183 21.81 48.69 -18.26
N ALA A 184 21.71 49.85 -18.92
CA ALA A 184 22.44 51.03 -18.52
C ALA A 184 21.63 52.31 -18.77
N ARG A 185 21.49 53.07 -17.67
CA ARG A 185 21.57 54.53 -17.55
C ARG A 185 20.28 55.34 -17.31
N SER A 186 20.37 56.07 -16.19
CA SER A 186 19.81 57.39 -15.88
C SER A 186 18.33 57.49 -15.52
N GLY A 187 17.92 58.00 -14.36
CA GLY A 187 18.66 58.56 -13.23
C GLY A 187 17.74 59.35 -12.30
N ARG A 188 18.36 59.91 -11.24
CA ARG A 188 18.08 61.22 -10.63
C ARG A 188 17.46 61.28 -9.20
N PHE A 189 18.36 61.55 -8.23
CA PHE A 189 18.28 62.43 -7.04
C PHE A 189 17.33 62.11 -5.85
N LEU A 190 17.91 62.07 -4.63
CA LEU A 190 17.73 63.03 -3.50
C LEU A 190 18.10 62.40 -2.14
N LYS A 191 19.21 62.86 -1.53
CA LYS A 191 19.34 63.20 -0.09
C LYS A 191 20.80 63.56 0.25
N GLY A 192 21.00 64.74 0.84
CA GLY A 192 22.28 65.26 1.33
C GLY A 192 22.45 66.72 0.97
#